data_AF-A0A914QGY1-F1
#
_entry.id   AF-A0A914QGY1-F1
#
_cell.length_a   1.000
_cell.length_b   1.000
_cell.length_c   1.000
_cell.angle_alpha   90.00
_cell.angle_beta   90.00
_cell.angle_gamma   90.00
#
_symmetry.space_group_name_H-M   'P 1'
#
loop_
_entity.id
_entity.type
_entity.pdbx_description
1 polymer ?
#
loop_
_entity_poly.entity_id
_entity_poly.type
_entity_poly.pdbx_seq_one_letter_code
_entity_poly.pdbx_strand_id
1 'polypeptide(L)'
;MQSFRHLSRTIPKTIFRFQSTIPSATTTTPKDKDLTDTTIDPNKSLSDLKPGGPLSEFFDAEENFGTSELRPKQRPGRSWTTEELRLKSNTDLHKLWYVLLKEKNMLLTMEHAYKIRHKMFPNPERLDRVHESMQNLEEVVHERNDAILRLETGDSATPPERTVTSFAGFTYKKQATEHYLPFEVTGEKEYEVPYLDEEPYLTQKLWEEKQHLKKYHADDQKRYRERFANDDSSRYLRGSRKVFNRVEHLPK
;
A
#
# COMPACT_ATOMS: atom_id res chain seq x y z
N MET A 1 -10.51 -19.04 55.46
CA MET A 1 -10.43 -17.57 55.64
C MET A 1 -9.11 -17.06 55.07
N GLN A 2 -9.06 -16.70 53.79
CA GLN A 2 -8.00 -15.84 53.26
C GLN A 2 -8.65 -14.87 52.27
N SER A 3 -8.57 -13.59 52.63
CA SER A 3 -9.13 -12.44 51.93
C SER A 3 -8.22 -12.07 50.76
N PHE A 4 -8.73 -12.11 49.54
CA PHE A 4 -8.13 -11.42 48.41
C PHE A 4 -8.50 -9.94 48.50
N ARG A 5 -7.52 -9.09 48.80
CA ARG A 5 -7.67 -7.64 48.72
C ARG A 5 -7.57 -7.23 47.25
N HIS A 6 -8.68 -6.77 46.68
CA HIS A 6 -8.71 -6.15 45.36
C HIS A 6 -8.20 -4.71 45.51
N LEU A 7 -7.04 -4.41 44.94
CA LEU A 7 -6.54 -3.04 44.81
C LEU A 7 -7.26 -2.39 43.63
N SER A 8 -8.35 -1.66 43.89
CA SER A 8 -8.91 -0.74 42.91
C SER A 8 -7.99 0.48 42.81
N ARG A 9 -7.19 0.54 41.74
CA ARG A 9 -6.50 1.79 41.37
C ARG A 9 -7.49 2.65 40.57
N THR A 10 -8.13 3.58 41.25
CA THR A 10 -8.86 4.69 40.63
C THR A 10 -7.85 5.67 40.03
N ILE A 11 -7.76 5.69 38.70
CA ILE A 11 -6.99 6.72 37.97
C ILE A 11 -7.85 8.00 37.96
N PRO A 12 -7.34 9.17 38.39
CA PRO A 12 -8.09 10.41 38.30
C PRO A 12 -8.30 10.77 36.83
N LYS A 13 -9.57 10.92 36.42
CA LYS A 13 -9.96 11.46 35.12
C LYS A 13 -9.62 12.95 35.09
N THR A 14 -8.46 13.31 34.54
CA THR A 14 -8.15 14.70 34.21
C THR A 14 -8.99 15.10 33.01
N ILE A 15 -10.11 15.77 33.26
CA ILE A 15 -10.95 16.37 32.22
C ILE A 15 -10.17 17.55 31.63
N PHE A 16 -9.59 17.37 30.45
CA PHE A 16 -9.10 18.49 29.64
C PHE A 16 -10.31 19.28 29.16
N ARG A 17 -10.55 20.43 29.78
CA ARG A 17 -11.56 21.40 29.37
C ARG A 17 -11.09 22.07 28.09
N PHE A 18 -11.58 21.60 26.94
CA PHE A 18 -11.45 22.32 25.67
C PHE A 18 -12.22 23.64 25.80
N GLN A 19 -11.51 24.76 25.98
CA GLN A 19 -12.11 26.06 25.81
C GLN A 19 -12.32 26.29 24.32
N SER A 20 -13.57 26.21 23.85
CA SER A 20 -13.97 26.67 22.53
C SER A 20 -13.97 28.21 22.53
N THR A 21 -12.79 28.80 22.44
CA THR A 21 -12.64 30.22 22.13
C THR A 21 -11.79 30.29 20.88
N ILE A 22 -12.49 30.26 19.75
CA ILE A 22 -11.90 30.50 18.44
C ILE A 22 -11.51 31.99 18.43
N PRO A 23 -10.21 32.36 18.34
CA PRO A 23 -9.87 33.75 18.08
C PRO A 23 -10.31 34.09 16.64
N SER A 24 -11.18 35.09 16.50
CA SER A 24 -11.48 35.70 15.20
C SER A 24 -10.18 36.14 14.54
N ALA A 25 -9.80 35.46 13.45
CA ALA A 25 -8.69 35.87 12.62
C ALA A 25 -9.04 37.21 11.94
N THR A 26 -8.46 38.30 12.42
CA THR A 26 -8.36 39.54 11.64
C THR A 26 -7.43 39.27 10.45
N THR A 27 -8.00 39.22 9.25
CA THR A 27 -7.28 39.23 7.98
C THR A 27 -6.37 40.45 7.94
N THR A 28 -5.11 40.26 8.34
CA THR A 28 -4.06 41.24 8.11
C THR A 28 -3.45 40.85 6.77
N THR A 29 -3.77 41.62 5.73
CA THR A 29 -3.17 41.52 4.41
C THR A 29 -1.64 41.58 4.56
N PRO A 30 -0.90 40.56 4.07
CA PRO A 30 0.55 40.66 3.97
C PRO A 30 0.86 41.82 3.01
N LYS A 31 1.71 42.76 3.42
CA LYS A 31 2.33 43.71 2.48
C LYS A 31 3.08 42.90 1.43
N ASP A 32 2.62 42.99 0.19
CA ASP A 32 3.32 42.51 -0.99
C ASP A 32 4.74 43.08 -0.98
N LYS A 33 5.71 42.24 -0.62
CA LYS A 33 7.12 42.50 -0.85
C LYS A 33 7.39 41.98 -2.25
N ASP A 34 7.40 42.92 -3.20
CA ASP A 34 8.05 42.84 -4.50
C ASP A 34 8.41 41.42 -4.96
N LEU A 35 7.43 40.71 -5.53
CA LEU A 35 7.74 39.71 -6.54
C LEU A 35 8.33 40.50 -7.71
N THR A 36 9.67 40.59 -7.76
CA THR A 36 10.34 40.86 -9.01
C THR A 36 9.97 39.71 -9.94
N ASP A 37 9.08 40.03 -10.86
CA ASP A 37 8.69 39.27 -12.03
C ASP A 37 9.93 38.52 -12.56
N THR A 38 10.00 37.21 -12.32
CA THR A 38 10.99 36.36 -12.99
C THR A 38 10.55 36.32 -14.44
N THR A 39 10.98 37.33 -15.19
CA THR A 39 10.96 37.36 -16.64
C THR A 39 11.75 36.13 -17.07
N ILE A 40 11.05 35.06 -17.42
CA ILE A 40 11.66 33.87 -17.99
C ILE A 40 12.09 34.30 -19.39
N ASP A 41 13.34 34.72 -19.53
CA ASP A 41 13.93 35.02 -20.83
C ASP A 41 13.77 33.78 -21.72
N PRO A 42 13.02 33.84 -22.83
CA PRO A 42 12.78 32.69 -23.70
C PRO A 42 14.05 32.20 -24.42
N ASN A 43 15.14 32.97 -24.31
CA ASN A 43 16.45 32.70 -24.90
C ASN A 43 17.49 32.24 -23.87
N LYS A 44 17.12 32.01 -22.60
CA LYS A 44 18.05 31.42 -21.63
C LYS A 44 18.26 29.95 -21.98
N SER A 45 19.42 29.65 -22.54
CA SER A 45 19.75 28.30 -22.93
C SER A 45 19.81 27.39 -21.70
N LEU A 46 19.38 26.12 -21.84
CA LEU A 46 19.42 25.14 -20.74
C LEU A 46 20.84 24.99 -20.15
N SER A 47 21.87 25.32 -20.94
CA SER A 47 23.29 25.34 -20.57
C SER A 47 23.71 26.47 -19.62
N ASP A 48 22.91 27.53 -19.46
CA ASP A 48 23.22 28.66 -18.57
C ASP A 48 22.67 28.46 -17.14
N LEU A 49 22.00 27.33 -16.88
CA LEU A 49 21.56 26.93 -15.55
C LEU A 49 22.74 26.26 -14.83
N LYS A 50 23.09 26.78 -13.65
CA LYS A 50 24.15 26.22 -12.83
C LYS A 50 23.90 24.70 -12.62
N PRO A 51 24.88 23.83 -12.90
CA PRO A 51 24.77 22.42 -12.54
C PRO A 51 24.63 22.32 -11.02
N GLY A 52 23.54 21.72 -10.54
CA GLY A 52 23.21 21.64 -9.11
C GLY A 52 21.94 22.38 -8.67
N GLY A 53 21.00 22.66 -9.58
CA GLY A 53 19.65 23.02 -9.19
C GLY A 53 18.89 21.86 -8.53
N PRO A 54 17.77 22.10 -7.84
CA PRO A 54 17.00 21.04 -7.18
C PRO A 54 16.52 19.94 -8.15
N LEU A 55 16.41 20.26 -9.45
CA LEU A 55 16.02 19.32 -10.48
C LEU A 55 17.13 18.30 -10.83
N SER A 56 18.41 18.61 -10.59
CA SER A 56 19.50 17.69 -10.93
C SER A 56 19.48 16.42 -10.09
N GLU A 57 18.86 16.44 -8.89
CA GLU A 57 18.72 15.26 -8.04
C GLU A 57 17.80 14.17 -8.62
N PHE A 58 17.00 14.50 -9.65
CA PHE A 58 16.16 13.54 -10.36
C PHE A 58 16.88 12.76 -11.45
N PHE A 59 18.15 13.09 -11.72
CA PHE A 59 18.96 12.44 -12.74
C PHE A 59 20.20 11.83 -12.11
N ASP A 60 20.66 10.70 -12.65
CA ASP A 60 21.94 10.11 -12.24
C ASP A 60 23.10 11.00 -12.73
N ALA A 61 24.31 10.72 -12.23
CA ALA A 61 25.50 11.42 -12.67
C ALA A 61 25.66 11.33 -14.20
N GLU A 62 26.08 12.43 -14.82
CA GLU A 62 26.24 12.51 -16.29
C GLU A 62 27.19 11.43 -16.84
N GLU A 63 28.15 10.99 -16.03
CA GLU A 63 29.08 9.89 -16.34
C GLU A 63 28.41 8.53 -16.55
N ASN A 64 27.20 8.34 -16.02
CA ASN A 64 26.46 7.09 -16.05
C ASN A 64 25.49 7.02 -17.24
N PHE A 65 25.40 8.09 -18.03
CA PHE A 65 24.48 8.14 -19.16
C PHE A 65 25.01 7.30 -20.33
N GLY A 66 24.16 6.40 -20.84
CA GLY A 66 24.44 5.62 -22.05
C GLY A 66 25.30 4.38 -21.83
N THR A 67 25.80 4.12 -20.61
CA THR A 67 26.47 2.87 -20.27
C THR A 67 25.46 1.75 -20.02
N SER A 68 25.74 0.54 -20.52
CA SER A 68 24.91 -0.66 -20.28
C SER A 68 25.04 -1.17 -18.84
N GLU A 69 26.24 -1.03 -18.26
CA GLU A 69 26.53 -1.36 -16.86
C GLU A 69 27.16 -0.17 -16.14
N LEU A 70 26.76 0.05 -14.89
CA LEU A 70 27.41 1.03 -14.01
C LEU A 70 28.83 0.59 -13.64
N ARG A 71 29.71 1.57 -13.42
CA ARG A 71 31.08 1.32 -12.94
C ARG A 71 31.03 0.53 -11.62
N PRO A 72 32.04 -0.32 -11.31
CA PRO A 72 32.03 -1.15 -10.10
C PRO A 72 31.74 -0.38 -8.79
N LYS A 73 32.19 0.88 -8.69
CA LYS A 73 31.94 1.77 -7.54
C LYS A 73 30.48 2.23 -7.42
N GLN A 74 29.75 2.32 -8.53
CA GLN A 74 28.37 2.75 -8.63
C GLN A 74 27.41 1.57 -8.82
N ARG A 75 27.92 0.33 -8.83
CA ARG A 75 27.06 -0.84 -8.80
C ARG A 75 26.21 -0.80 -7.52
N PRO A 76 24.93 -1.18 -7.62
CA PRO A 76 24.07 -1.20 -6.45
C PRO A 76 24.72 -2.07 -5.36
N GLY A 77 24.71 -1.57 -4.13
CA GLY A 77 25.12 -2.33 -2.96
C GLY A 77 24.05 -3.34 -2.52
N ARG A 78 24.28 -3.99 -1.38
CA ARG A 78 23.26 -4.82 -0.71
C ARG A 78 22.10 -3.95 -0.20
N SER A 79 20.89 -4.48 -0.19
CA SER A 79 19.74 -3.87 0.47
C SER A 79 19.92 -3.80 2.00
N TRP A 80 19.21 -2.86 2.63
CA TRP A 80 19.20 -2.74 4.08
C TRP A 80 18.41 -3.89 4.71
N THR A 81 19.02 -4.61 5.66
CA THR A 81 18.33 -5.67 6.40
C THR A 81 17.60 -5.13 7.63
N THR A 82 16.50 -5.77 8.00
CA THR A 82 15.66 -5.37 9.15
C THR A 82 16.46 -5.31 10.46
N GLU A 83 17.39 -6.26 10.68
CA GLU A 83 18.27 -6.29 11.86
C GLU A 83 19.14 -5.03 12.00
N GLU A 84 19.69 -4.52 10.89
CA GLU A 84 20.53 -3.32 10.91
C GLU A 84 19.71 -2.07 11.17
N LEU A 85 18.49 -2.02 10.61
CA LEU A 85 17.56 -0.91 10.79
C LEU A 85 17.02 -0.85 12.22
N ARG A 86 16.86 -1.99 12.90
CA ARG A 86 16.48 -2.06 14.32
C ARG A 86 17.50 -1.40 15.25
N LEU A 87 18.78 -1.34 14.87
CA LEU A 87 19.84 -0.69 15.65
C LEU A 87 19.90 0.83 15.45
N LYS A 88 19.18 1.39 14.47
CA LYS A 88 19.20 2.82 14.15
C LYS A 88 18.13 3.62 14.90
N SER A 89 18.42 4.89 15.16
CA SER A 89 17.47 5.83 15.77
C SER A 89 16.32 6.16 14.81
N ASN A 90 15.14 6.53 15.33
CA ASN A 90 14.01 6.95 14.49
C ASN A 90 14.36 8.18 13.63
N THR A 91 15.20 9.08 14.14
CA THR A 91 15.64 10.26 13.37
C THR A 91 16.53 9.88 12.17
N ASP A 92 17.35 8.84 12.31
CA ASP A 92 18.20 8.37 11.22
C ASP A 92 17.41 7.53 10.22
N LEU A 93 16.42 6.74 10.67
CA LEU A 93 15.48 6.05 9.77
C LEU A 93 14.69 7.05 8.92
N HIS A 94 14.23 8.15 9.52
CA HIS A 94 13.53 9.20 8.78
C HIS A 94 14.43 9.86 7.73
N LYS A 95 15.69 10.16 8.06
CA LYS A 95 16.66 10.68 7.08
C LYS A 95 16.93 9.65 5.96
N LEU A 96 17.12 8.38 6.34
CA LEU A 96 17.38 7.29 5.40
C LEU A 96 16.20 7.10 4.43
N TRP A 97 14.97 7.20 4.91
CA TRP A 97 13.77 7.16 4.06
C TRP A 97 13.84 8.20 2.94
N TYR A 98 14.22 9.44 3.23
CA TYR A 98 14.37 10.46 2.18
C TYR A 98 15.52 10.20 1.23
N VAL A 99 16.63 9.63 1.71
CA VAL A 99 17.73 9.23 0.81
C VAL A 99 17.26 8.15 -0.17
N LEU A 100 16.56 7.12 0.32
CA LEU A 100 15.98 6.06 -0.51
C LEU A 100 14.89 6.58 -1.45
N LEU A 101 14.07 7.52 -0.98
CA LEU A 101 13.01 8.12 -1.78
C LEU A 101 13.56 8.94 -2.96
N LYS A 102 14.62 9.71 -2.72
CA LYS A 102 15.29 10.46 -3.79
C LYS A 102 15.89 9.54 -4.84
N GLU A 103 16.56 8.50 -4.39
CA GLU A 103 17.10 7.44 -5.24
C GLU A 103 15.98 6.75 -6.05
N LYS A 104 14.89 6.33 -5.41
CA LYS A 104 13.72 5.74 -6.09
C LYS A 104 13.14 6.67 -7.16
N ASN A 105 12.97 7.96 -6.85
CA ASN A 105 12.43 8.92 -7.80
C ASN A 105 13.35 9.11 -9.01
N MET A 106 14.66 9.18 -8.78
CA MET A 106 15.66 9.24 -9.85
C MET A 106 15.65 7.97 -10.72
N LEU A 107 15.46 6.78 -10.14
CA LEU A 107 15.38 5.54 -10.93
C LEU A 107 14.09 5.47 -11.76
N LEU A 108 12.95 5.93 -11.22
CA LEU A 108 11.68 5.95 -11.93
C LEU A 108 11.69 6.92 -13.12
N THR A 109 12.30 8.10 -12.97
CA THR A 109 12.47 9.03 -14.10
C THR A 109 13.33 8.43 -15.21
N MET A 110 14.42 7.74 -14.83
CA MET A 110 15.26 7.02 -15.78
C MET A 110 14.51 5.86 -16.45
N GLU A 111 13.87 4.98 -15.69
CA GLU A 111 13.11 3.84 -16.22
C GLU A 111 12.10 4.29 -17.27
N HIS A 112 11.35 5.34 -16.96
CA HIS A 112 10.39 5.94 -17.88
C HIS A 112 11.07 6.48 -19.16
N ALA A 113 12.20 7.19 -19.02
CA ALA A 113 12.96 7.69 -20.17
C ALA A 113 13.51 6.57 -21.06
N TYR A 114 14.01 5.48 -20.47
CA TYR A 114 14.49 4.31 -21.20
C TYR A 114 13.35 3.56 -21.90
N LYS A 115 12.19 3.43 -21.25
CA LYS A 115 10.98 2.84 -21.82
C LYS A 115 10.49 3.62 -23.04
N ILE A 116 10.43 4.95 -22.97
CA ILE A 116 10.07 5.80 -24.13
C ILE A 116 11.06 5.63 -25.27
N ARG A 117 12.36 5.53 -24.95
CA ARG A 117 13.42 5.36 -25.95
C ARG A 117 13.57 3.92 -26.44
N HIS A 118 12.73 2.98 -25.99
CA HIS A 118 12.82 1.55 -26.28
C HIS A 118 14.22 0.97 -26.03
N LYS A 119 14.89 1.42 -24.96
CA LYS A 119 16.21 0.94 -24.54
C LYS A 119 16.08 0.13 -23.25
N MET A 120 16.98 -0.85 -23.08
CA MET A 120 17.04 -1.63 -21.84
C MET A 120 17.55 -0.75 -20.70
N PHE A 121 16.91 -0.85 -19.54
CA PHE A 121 17.28 -0.10 -18.35
C PHE A 121 18.62 -0.61 -17.78
N PRO A 122 19.61 0.26 -17.51
CA PRO A 122 20.85 -0.16 -16.86
C PRO A 122 20.56 -0.64 -15.43
N ASN A 123 20.98 -1.87 -15.11
CA ASN A 123 20.87 -2.46 -13.76
C ASN A 123 19.47 -2.34 -13.10
N PRO A 124 18.45 -3.05 -13.60
CA PRO A 124 17.09 -3.03 -13.01
C PRO A 124 17.06 -3.46 -11.54
N GLU A 125 17.99 -4.31 -11.12
CA GLU A 125 18.12 -4.76 -9.73
C GLU A 125 18.27 -3.61 -8.71
N ARG A 126 18.77 -2.43 -9.14
CA ARG A 126 18.91 -1.26 -8.26
C ARG A 126 17.54 -0.80 -7.73
N LEU A 127 16.51 -0.85 -8.56
CA LEU A 127 15.14 -0.49 -8.17
C LEU A 127 14.58 -1.49 -7.15
N ASP A 128 14.78 -2.79 -7.39
CA ASP A 128 14.32 -3.86 -6.50
C ASP A 128 14.97 -3.76 -5.12
N ARG A 129 16.28 -3.50 -5.06
CA ARG A 129 17.01 -3.36 -3.78
C ARG A 129 16.59 -2.13 -2.98
N VAL A 130 16.29 -1.03 -3.67
CA VAL A 130 15.74 0.18 -3.02
C VAL A 130 14.33 -0.11 -2.50
N HIS A 131 13.50 -0.79 -3.28
CA HIS A 131 12.16 -1.19 -2.88
C HIS A 131 12.16 -2.09 -1.64
N GLU A 132 13.00 -3.13 -1.64
CA GLU A 132 13.21 -4.03 -0.50
C GLU A 132 13.67 -3.25 0.74
N SER A 133 14.64 -2.35 0.58
CA SER A 133 15.13 -1.52 1.70
C SER A 133 14.04 -0.60 2.27
N MET A 134 13.19 -0.03 1.42
CA MET A 134 12.06 0.79 1.86
C MET A 134 11.01 -0.03 2.61
N GLN A 135 10.69 -1.23 2.12
CA GLN A 135 9.75 -2.13 2.78
C GLN A 135 10.26 -2.58 4.16
N ASN A 136 11.55 -2.95 4.26
CA ASN A 136 12.18 -3.33 5.52
C ASN A 136 12.19 -2.15 6.53
N LEU A 137 12.38 -0.92 6.05
CA LEU A 137 12.33 0.28 6.89
C LEU A 137 10.93 0.53 7.42
N GLU A 138 9.92 0.45 6.54
CA GLU A 138 8.52 0.59 6.91
C GLU A 138 8.10 -0.48 7.94
N GLU A 139 8.50 -1.73 7.74
CA GLU A 139 8.23 -2.83 8.67
C GLU A 139 8.81 -2.56 10.07
N VAL A 140 10.07 -2.13 10.16
CA VAL A 140 10.71 -1.81 11.46
C VAL A 140 10.01 -0.63 12.16
N VAL A 141 9.55 0.36 11.41
CA VAL A 141 8.82 1.50 11.99
C VAL A 141 7.44 1.05 12.50
N HIS A 142 6.72 0.23 11.73
CA HIS A 142 5.44 -0.35 12.18
C HIS A 142 5.64 -1.24 13.41
N GLU A 143 6.63 -2.13 13.41
CA GLU A 143 6.98 -3.00 14.54
C GLU A 143 7.16 -2.18 15.83
N ARG A 144 7.91 -1.07 15.75
CA ARG A 144 8.16 -0.16 16.88
C ARG A 144 6.88 0.52 17.37
N ASN A 145 6.10 1.08 16.46
CA ASN A 145 4.85 1.78 16.81
C ASN A 145 3.85 0.83 17.46
N ASP A 146 3.74 -0.36 16.91
CA ASP A 146 2.86 -1.43 17.36
C ASP A 146 3.28 -1.97 18.73
N ALA A 147 4.59 -2.09 18.99
CA ALA A 147 5.09 -2.43 20.33
C ALA A 147 4.76 -1.35 21.37
N ILE A 148 4.92 -0.07 21.03
CA ILE A 148 4.61 1.06 21.94
C ILE A 148 3.11 1.06 22.28
N LEU A 149 2.24 1.01 21.27
CA LEU A 149 0.79 1.08 21.48
C LEU A 149 0.24 -0.12 22.26
N ARG A 150 0.80 -1.32 22.04
CA ARG A 150 0.44 -2.50 22.86
C ARG A 150 0.85 -2.37 24.32
N LEU A 151 1.93 -1.65 24.63
CA LEU A 151 2.35 -1.43 26.02
C LEU A 151 1.56 -0.31 26.70
N GLU A 152 1.22 0.75 25.96
CA GLU A 152 0.50 1.91 26.50
C GLU A 152 -1.01 1.66 26.63
N THR A 153 -1.64 1.21 25.54
CA THR A 153 -3.10 1.04 25.42
C THR A 153 -3.51 -0.43 25.54
N GLY A 154 -2.64 -1.36 25.13
CA GLY A 154 -2.98 -2.79 24.98
C GLY A 154 -3.42 -3.18 23.58
N ASP A 155 -3.70 -2.19 22.73
CA ASP A 155 -4.19 -2.36 21.35
C ASP A 155 -3.04 -2.26 20.33
N SER A 156 -3.24 -2.83 19.13
CA SER A 156 -2.27 -2.73 18.02
C SER A 156 -2.27 -1.36 17.34
N ALA A 157 -1.18 -1.03 16.64
CA ALA A 157 -1.11 0.17 15.79
C ALA A 157 -2.11 0.15 14.62
N THR A 158 -2.43 -1.04 14.13
CA THR A 158 -3.37 -1.23 13.03
C THR A 158 -4.80 -0.93 13.49
N PRO A 159 -5.62 -0.22 12.68
CA PRO A 159 -7.02 0.00 12.99
C PRO A 159 -7.77 -1.31 13.25
N PRO A 160 -8.72 -1.32 14.21
CA PRO A 160 -9.44 -2.53 14.56
C PRO A 160 -10.27 -3.04 13.38
N GLU A 161 -10.29 -4.36 13.20
CA GLU A 161 -11.13 -5.02 12.19
C GLU A 161 -12.53 -5.31 12.75
N ARG A 162 -13.54 -5.08 11.92
CA ARG A 162 -14.94 -5.44 12.20
C ARG A 162 -15.41 -6.44 11.17
N THR A 163 -16.22 -7.41 11.60
CA THR A 163 -16.88 -8.35 10.69
C THR A 163 -18.17 -7.73 10.17
N VAL A 164 -18.20 -7.43 8.87
CA VAL A 164 -19.35 -6.84 8.19
C VAL A 164 -19.96 -7.89 7.26
N THR A 165 -21.28 -7.96 7.20
CA THR A 165 -21.98 -8.82 6.26
C THR A 165 -22.42 -8.00 5.04
N SER A 166 -22.08 -8.47 3.85
CA SER A 166 -22.54 -7.91 2.59
C SER A 166 -24.05 -8.14 2.39
N PHE A 167 -24.66 -7.40 1.46
CA PHE A 167 -26.06 -7.61 1.08
C PHE A 167 -26.35 -9.06 0.65
N ALA A 168 -25.36 -9.75 0.07
CA ALA A 168 -25.46 -11.13 -0.39
C ALA A 168 -25.15 -12.16 0.72
N GLY A 169 -25.20 -11.78 1.99
CA GLY A 169 -24.98 -12.69 3.12
C GLY A 169 -23.52 -13.09 3.39
N PHE A 170 -22.56 -12.66 2.55
CA PHE A 170 -21.14 -12.95 2.78
C PHE A 170 -20.55 -12.07 3.89
N THR A 171 -19.95 -12.70 4.90
CA THR A 171 -19.22 -12.01 5.95
C THR A 171 -17.78 -11.76 5.52
N TYR A 172 -17.29 -10.53 5.72
CA TYR A 172 -15.89 -10.16 5.46
C TYR A 172 -15.38 -9.26 6.58
N LYS A 173 -14.07 -9.31 6.83
CA LYS A 173 -13.41 -8.40 7.77
C LYS A 173 -13.08 -7.10 7.07
N LYS A 174 -13.43 -5.98 7.69
CA LYS A 174 -13.17 -4.62 7.20
C LYS A 174 -12.50 -3.83 8.31
N GLN A 175 -11.48 -3.04 7.97
CA GLN A 175 -10.85 -2.11 8.91
C GLN A 175 -11.81 -0.97 9.24
N ALA A 176 -11.84 -0.56 10.51
CA ALA A 176 -12.62 0.58 10.97
C ALA A 176 -12.14 1.88 10.28
N THR A 177 -13.07 2.63 9.71
CA THR A 177 -12.82 3.95 9.13
C THR A 177 -13.20 5.06 10.10
N GLU A 178 -12.58 6.22 9.96
CA GLU A 178 -12.94 7.43 10.70
C GLU A 178 -14.22 8.05 10.13
N HIS A 179 -15.13 8.48 11.00
CA HIS A 179 -16.37 9.14 10.62
C HIS A 179 -16.49 10.48 11.36
N TYR A 180 -17.01 11.51 10.69
CA TYR A 180 -17.16 12.85 11.29
C TYR A 180 -18.27 12.90 12.34
N LEU A 181 -19.38 12.19 12.08
CA LEU A 181 -20.53 12.09 12.99
C LEU A 181 -20.68 10.65 13.49
N PRO A 182 -21.18 10.45 14.71
CA PRO A 182 -21.46 9.13 15.23
C PRO A 182 -22.71 8.55 14.52
N PHE A 183 -22.86 7.22 14.58
CA PHE A 183 -23.88 6.51 13.79
C PHE A 183 -25.31 6.93 14.14
N GLU A 184 -25.54 7.40 15.37
CA GLU A 184 -26.84 7.84 15.87
C GLU A 184 -27.40 9.03 15.09
N VAL A 185 -26.54 9.84 14.47
CA VAL A 185 -26.93 11.03 13.69
C VAL A 185 -27.04 10.70 12.20
N THR A 186 -26.10 9.91 11.67
CA THR A 186 -26.08 9.53 10.24
C THR A 186 -27.17 8.51 9.90
N GLY A 187 -27.57 7.66 10.86
CA GLY A 187 -28.54 6.58 10.66
C GLY A 187 -28.00 5.40 9.84
N GLU A 188 -26.90 5.60 9.12
CA GLU A 188 -26.17 4.56 8.39
C GLU A 188 -25.20 3.85 9.33
N LYS A 189 -25.61 2.68 9.84
CA LYS A 189 -24.72 1.77 10.55
C LYS A 189 -24.40 0.59 9.65
N GLU A 190 -23.12 0.40 9.34
CA GLU A 190 -22.66 -0.86 8.76
C GLU A 190 -22.79 -1.95 9.84
N TYR A 191 -23.82 -2.80 9.73
CA TYR A 191 -24.12 -3.81 10.74
C TYR A 191 -23.07 -4.93 10.78
N GLU A 192 -22.73 -5.36 11.99
CA GLU A 192 -22.16 -6.68 12.26
C GLU A 192 -23.28 -7.72 12.25
N VAL A 193 -23.09 -8.79 11.48
CA VAL A 193 -24.01 -9.93 11.27
C VAL A 193 -25.51 -9.58 11.39
N PRO A 194 -26.13 -8.98 10.36
CA PRO A 194 -27.58 -8.88 10.31
C PRO A 194 -28.19 -10.29 10.30
N TYR A 195 -29.47 -10.38 10.70
CA TYR A 195 -30.27 -11.56 10.41
C TYR A 195 -30.22 -11.81 8.90
N LEU A 196 -29.75 -12.99 8.47
CA LEU A 196 -29.79 -13.35 7.06
C LEU A 196 -31.26 -13.55 6.68
N ASP A 197 -31.78 -12.65 5.85
CA ASP A 197 -33.06 -12.84 5.17
C ASP A 197 -32.98 -14.03 4.18
N GLU A 198 -34.13 -14.45 3.63
CA GLU A 198 -34.21 -15.61 2.71
C GLU A 198 -33.33 -15.46 1.46
N GLU A 199 -33.22 -14.25 0.93
CA GLU A 199 -32.43 -13.91 -0.26
C GLU A 199 -30.90 -14.07 -0.03
N PRO A 200 -30.28 -13.42 0.99
CA PRO A 200 -28.90 -13.68 1.39
C PRO A 200 -28.59 -15.16 1.59
N TYR A 201 -29.47 -15.90 2.27
CA TYR A 201 -29.28 -17.33 2.49
C TYR A 201 -29.26 -18.13 1.17
N LEU A 202 -30.20 -17.86 0.27
CA LEU A 202 -30.25 -18.49 -1.04
C LEU A 202 -28.99 -18.16 -1.86
N THR A 203 -28.53 -16.91 -1.83
CA THR A 203 -27.30 -16.52 -2.53
C THR A 203 -26.06 -17.25 -2.01
N GLN A 204 -25.95 -17.42 -0.68
CA GLN A 204 -24.88 -18.20 -0.08
C GLN A 204 -24.92 -19.66 -0.53
N LYS A 205 -26.09 -20.30 -0.46
CA LYS A 205 -26.29 -21.68 -0.91
C LYS A 205 -25.93 -21.87 -2.39
N LEU A 206 -26.45 -21.03 -3.27
CA LEU A 206 -26.15 -21.09 -4.71
C LEU A 206 -24.66 -20.85 -4.99
N TRP A 207 -24.00 -20.01 -4.20
CA TRP A 207 -22.56 -19.81 -4.30
C TRP A 207 -21.79 -21.07 -3.87
N GLU A 208 -22.17 -21.72 -2.78
CA GLU A 208 -21.58 -22.98 -2.33
C GLU A 208 -21.72 -24.09 -3.39
N GLU A 209 -22.92 -24.22 -3.98
CA GLU A 209 -23.16 -25.14 -5.10
C GLU A 209 -22.27 -24.81 -6.31
N LYS A 210 -22.13 -23.52 -6.65
CA LYS A 210 -21.24 -23.05 -7.72
C LYS A 210 -19.77 -23.36 -7.43
N GLN A 211 -19.29 -23.17 -6.20
CA GLN A 211 -17.91 -23.49 -5.83
C GLN A 211 -17.66 -25.00 -5.85
N HIS A 212 -18.62 -25.79 -5.38
CA HIS A 212 -18.57 -27.24 -5.45
C HIS A 212 -18.46 -27.72 -6.91
N LEU A 213 -19.29 -27.18 -7.81
CA LEU A 213 -19.23 -27.49 -9.25
C LEU A 213 -17.88 -27.07 -9.87
N LYS A 214 -17.35 -25.90 -9.52
CA LYS A 214 -16.01 -25.47 -9.99
C LYS A 214 -14.92 -26.44 -9.55
N LYS A 215 -14.94 -26.85 -8.29
CA LYS A 215 -13.98 -27.81 -7.74
C LYS A 215 -14.10 -29.16 -8.44
N TYR A 216 -15.33 -29.66 -8.59
CA TYR A 216 -15.62 -30.89 -9.32
C TYR A 216 -15.09 -30.85 -10.76
N HIS A 217 -15.34 -29.76 -11.49
CA HIS A 217 -14.82 -29.59 -12.85
C HIS A 217 -13.29 -29.49 -12.91
N ALA A 218 -12.66 -28.81 -11.96
CA ALA A 218 -11.20 -28.72 -11.88
C ALA A 218 -10.56 -30.10 -11.60
N ASP A 219 -11.13 -30.87 -10.67
CA ASP A 219 -10.70 -32.21 -10.32
C ASP A 219 -10.90 -33.18 -11.49
N ASP A 220 -12.03 -33.08 -12.19
CA ASP A 220 -12.29 -33.86 -13.40
C ASP A 220 -11.25 -33.53 -14.49
N GLN A 221 -11.01 -32.25 -14.76
CA GLN A 221 -9.98 -31.83 -15.73
C GLN A 221 -8.58 -32.31 -15.34
N LYS A 222 -8.25 -32.32 -14.05
CA LYS A 222 -6.99 -32.89 -13.54
C LYS A 222 -6.91 -34.40 -13.79
N ARG A 223 -7.95 -35.17 -13.43
CA ARG A 223 -8.04 -36.62 -13.69
C ARG A 223 -7.93 -36.95 -15.17
N TYR A 224 -8.54 -36.13 -16.02
CA TYR A 224 -8.41 -36.24 -17.48
C TYR A 224 -6.97 -35.98 -17.93
N ARG A 225 -6.35 -34.88 -17.49
CA ARG A 225 -4.94 -34.58 -17.80
C ARG A 225 -4.00 -35.71 -17.38
N GLU A 226 -4.18 -36.27 -16.18
CA GLU A 226 -3.36 -37.38 -15.67
C GLU A 226 -3.56 -38.66 -16.48
N ARG A 227 -4.80 -39.01 -16.83
CA ARG A 227 -5.12 -40.21 -17.62
C ARG A 227 -4.61 -40.14 -19.06
N PHE A 228 -4.64 -38.95 -19.67
CA PHE A 228 -4.25 -38.73 -21.06
C PHE A 228 -2.92 -37.97 -21.20
N ALA A 229 -2.06 -37.98 -20.16
CA ALA A 229 -0.78 -37.25 -20.16
C ALA A 229 0.22 -37.76 -21.22
N ASN A 230 0.12 -39.04 -21.60
CA ASN A 230 1.05 -39.73 -22.51
C ASN A 230 0.48 -39.97 -23.92
N ASP A 231 -0.76 -39.56 -24.16
CA ASP A 231 -1.48 -39.84 -25.40
C ASP A 231 -1.60 -38.54 -26.20
N ASP A 232 -1.35 -38.59 -27.51
CA ASP A 232 -1.36 -37.43 -28.43
C ASP A 232 -2.80 -36.91 -28.69
N SER A 233 -3.72 -37.23 -27.77
CA SER A 233 -5.15 -36.95 -27.72
C SER A 233 -5.47 -35.49 -27.36
N SER A 234 -4.50 -34.59 -27.52
CA SER A 234 -4.70 -33.13 -27.43
C SER A 234 -5.83 -32.61 -28.37
N ARG A 235 -6.18 -33.39 -29.41
CA ARG A 235 -7.31 -33.10 -30.32
C ARG A 235 -8.69 -33.26 -29.68
N TYR A 236 -8.84 -34.04 -28.62
CA TYR A 236 -10.13 -34.28 -27.96
C TYR A 236 -10.43 -33.26 -26.84
N LEU A 237 -9.57 -32.25 -26.62
CA LEU A 237 -9.83 -31.13 -25.69
C LEU A 237 -11.06 -30.27 -26.02
N ARG A 238 -11.76 -30.54 -27.12
CA ARG A 238 -12.95 -29.80 -27.57
C ARG A 238 -14.25 -30.17 -26.83
N GLY A 239 -14.18 -30.94 -25.75
CA GLY A 239 -15.36 -31.43 -25.00
C GLY A 239 -15.60 -30.80 -23.63
N SER A 240 -14.64 -30.10 -23.02
CA SER A 240 -14.88 -29.47 -21.72
C SER A 240 -15.82 -28.27 -21.88
N ARG A 241 -16.93 -28.24 -21.12
CA ARG A 241 -17.81 -27.07 -21.04
C ARG A 241 -16.96 -25.83 -20.71
N LYS A 242 -16.94 -24.86 -21.62
CA LYS A 242 -16.38 -23.54 -21.33
C LYS A 242 -17.30 -22.85 -20.35
N VAL A 243 -16.89 -22.76 -19.09
CA VAL A 243 -17.53 -21.88 -18.11
C VAL A 243 -17.03 -20.46 -18.36
N PHE A 244 -17.94 -19.60 -18.82
CA PHE A 244 -17.65 -18.20 -19.07
C PHE A 244 -17.78 -17.40 -17.77
N ASN A 245 -16.71 -16.72 -17.37
CA ASN A 245 -16.69 -15.95 -16.13
C ASN A 245 -17.36 -14.58 -16.25
N ARG A 246 -17.56 -14.07 -17.49
CA ARG A 246 -18.27 -12.81 -17.77
C ARG A 246 -19.18 -12.99 -18.98
N VAL A 247 -20.30 -12.28 -18.99
CA VAL A 247 -21.35 -12.34 -20.03
C VAL A 247 -20.80 -12.05 -21.43
N GLU A 248 -19.82 -11.14 -21.54
CA GLU A 248 -19.15 -10.76 -22.80
C GLU A 248 -18.45 -11.91 -23.53
N HIS A 249 -18.12 -12.99 -22.82
CA HIS A 249 -17.43 -14.15 -23.41
C HIS A 249 -18.41 -15.19 -23.97
N LEU A 250 -19.72 -14.98 -23.83
CA LEU A 250 -20.71 -15.86 -24.44
C LEU A 250 -20.64 -15.72 -25.98
N PRO A 251 -20.74 -16.84 -26.72
CA PRO A 251 -20.94 -16.76 -28.16
C PRO A 251 -22.26 -16.04 -28.44
N LYS A 252 -22.26 -15.19 -29.48
CA LYS A 252 -23.43 -14.47 -29.96
C LYS A 252 -24.52 -15.41 -30.47
#